data_AF-A0A161MLX2-F1
#
_entry.id   AF-A0A161MLX2-F1
#
_cell.length_a   1.000
_cell.length_b   1.000
_cell.length_c   1.000
_cell.angle_alpha   90.00
_cell.angle_beta   90.00
_cell.angle_gamma   90.00
#
_symmetry.space_group_name_H-M   'P 1'
#
loop_
_entity.id
_entity.type
_entity.pdbx_description
1 polymer ?
#
loop_
_entity_poly.entity_id
_entity_poly.type
_entity_poly.pdbx_seq_one_letter_code
_entity_poly.pdbx_strand_id
1 'polypeptide(L)'
;MVCRARGRPQPRIIWRREDSHPIKNGRSQARSTDRPETHIGESLTLIKVDRTNMGAYLCIASNDVPPAVSKRITLNVNFAPVIKVPNQLFGSPVGNDVTMTCVV
;
A
#
# COMPACT_ATOMS: atom_id res chain seq x y z
N MET A 1 -1.32 3.58 -11.79
CA MET A 1 0.10 3.33 -12.13
C MET A 1 0.14 2.55 -13.43
N VAL A 2 1.12 2.84 -14.29
CA VAL A 2 1.26 2.19 -15.61
C VAL A 2 2.68 1.65 -15.76
N CYS A 3 2.79 0.44 -16.30
CA CYS A 3 4.04 -0.24 -16.58
C CYS A 3 3.90 -1.03 -17.88
N ARG A 4 4.84 -0.82 -18.80
CA ARG A 4 4.86 -1.47 -20.11
C ARG A 4 6.23 -2.05 -20.35
N ALA A 5 6.27 -3.23 -20.96
CA ALA A 5 7.50 -3.89 -21.36
C ALA A 5 7.35 -4.43 -22.78
N ARG A 6 8.48 -4.62 -23.46
CA ARG A 6 8.56 -5.24 -24.78
C ARG A 6 9.54 -6.40 -24.70
N GLY A 7 9.24 -7.49 -25.41
CA GLY A 7 10.04 -8.70 -25.43
C GLY A 7 9.44 -9.71 -26.40
N ARG A 8 10.19 -10.77 -26.69
CA ARG A 8 9.72 -11.93 -27.47
C ARG A 8 10.01 -13.20 -26.68
N PRO A 9 8.99 -13.98 -26.27
CA PRO A 9 7.55 -13.71 -26.37
C PRO A 9 7.11 -12.41 -25.66
N GLN A 10 5.89 -11.93 -25.96
CA GLN A 10 5.34 -10.71 -25.35
C GLN A 10 5.32 -10.86 -23.81
N PRO A 11 5.95 -9.95 -23.04
CA PRO A 11 6.00 -10.06 -21.59
C PRO A 11 4.64 -9.86 -20.93
N ARG A 12 4.34 -10.65 -19.89
CA ARG A 12 3.24 -10.40 -18.96
C ARG A 12 3.69 -9.45 -17.86
N ILE A 13 2.83 -8.49 -17.52
CA ILE A 13 3.05 -7.54 -16.43
C ILE A 13 2.30 -7.99 -15.18
N ILE A 14 3.02 -8.13 -14.08
CA ILE A 14 2.50 -8.50 -12.77
C ILE A 14 2.86 -7.40 -11.77
N TRP A 15 1.89 -6.95 -10.99
CA TRP A 15 2.06 -6.01 -9.91
C TRP A 15 1.99 -6.74 -8.58
N ARG A 16 2.87 -6.37 -7.64
CA ARG A 16 2.80 -6.79 -6.24
C ARG A 16 3.23 -5.65 -5.32
N ARG A 17 2.85 -5.69 -4.06
CA ARG A 17 3.48 -4.82 -3.06
C ARG A 17 4.83 -5.39 -2.64
N GLU A 18 5.77 -4.51 -2.33
CA GLU A 18 7.09 -4.88 -1.79
C GLU A 18 6.98 -5.47 -0.39
N ASP A 19 6.00 -5.03 0.39
CA ASP A 19 5.68 -5.52 1.74
C ASP A 19 4.80 -6.78 1.76
N SER A 20 4.61 -7.43 0.61
CA SER A 20 3.77 -8.62 0.42
C SER A 20 2.30 -8.48 0.84
N HIS A 21 1.81 -7.28 1.15
CA HIS A 21 0.40 -7.11 1.47
C HIS A 21 -0.47 -7.22 0.19
N PRO A 22 -1.74 -7.63 0.32
CA PRO A 22 -2.66 -7.64 -0.81
C PRO A 22 -2.88 -6.24 -1.39
N ILE A 23 -2.99 -6.15 -2.71
CA ILE A 23 -3.31 -4.90 -3.41
C ILE A 23 -4.81 -4.61 -3.24
N LYS A 24 -5.15 -3.54 -2.50
CA LYS A 24 -6.53 -3.05 -2.36
C LYS A 24 -6.84 -2.03 -3.46
N ASN A 25 -7.48 -2.44 -4.55
CA ASN A 25 -7.77 -1.59 -5.71
C ASN A 25 -9.08 -0.79 -5.63
N GLY A 26 -9.86 -0.94 -4.56
CA GLY A 26 -11.09 -0.16 -4.30
C GLY A 26 -12.29 -0.51 -5.19
N ARG A 27 -12.17 -1.49 -6.08
CA ARG A 27 -13.30 -2.06 -6.82
C ARG A 27 -14.00 -3.06 -5.91
N SER A 28 -15.31 -2.91 -5.68
CA SER A 28 -16.09 -3.89 -4.93
C SER A 28 -16.12 -5.20 -5.71
N GLN A 29 -15.18 -6.09 -5.46
CA GLN A 29 -15.31 -7.50 -5.81
C GLN A 29 -14.98 -8.35 -4.60
N ALA A 30 -16.03 -9.05 -4.19
CA ALA A 30 -16.12 -10.28 -3.42
C ALA A 30 -15.39 -10.36 -2.07
N ARG A 31 -16.04 -11.15 -1.21
CA ARG A 31 -15.66 -11.56 0.13
C ARG A 31 -14.15 -11.80 0.24
N SER A 32 -13.63 -11.34 1.38
CA SER A 32 -12.24 -11.24 1.85
C SER A 32 -11.38 -12.52 1.84
N THR A 33 -11.76 -13.56 1.12
CA THR A 33 -11.05 -14.86 1.11
C THR A 33 -10.23 -15.10 -0.14
N ASP A 34 -10.35 -14.27 -1.19
CA ASP A 34 -9.73 -14.56 -2.49
C ASP A 34 -9.15 -13.29 -3.16
N ARG A 35 -8.48 -12.44 -2.37
CA ARG A 35 -7.74 -11.30 -2.93
C ARG A 35 -6.34 -11.78 -3.30
N PRO A 36 -6.04 -11.97 -4.60
CA PRO A 36 -4.69 -12.34 -4.99
C PRO A 36 -3.70 -11.28 -4.50
N GLU A 37 -2.55 -11.73 -3.99
CA GLU A 37 -1.44 -10.85 -3.59
C GLU A 37 -0.92 -10.00 -4.76
N THR A 38 -1.28 -10.37 -5.99
CA THR A 38 -0.80 -9.78 -7.23
C THR A 38 -1.93 -9.30 -8.13
N HIS A 39 -1.64 -8.31 -8.97
CA HIS A 39 -2.54 -7.79 -10.00
C HIS A 39 -1.90 -7.92 -11.38
N ILE A 40 -2.63 -8.44 -12.37
CA ILE A 40 -2.11 -8.68 -13.73
C ILE A 40 -2.56 -7.55 -14.66
N GLY A 41 -1.63 -7.07 -15.48
CA GLY A 41 -1.89 -6.11 -16.56
C GLY A 41 -0.99 -4.88 -16.51
N GLU A 42 -0.93 -4.15 -17.62
CA GLU A 42 -0.06 -2.97 -17.74
C GLU A 42 -0.45 -1.80 -16.83
N SER A 43 -1.73 -1.73 -16.43
CA SER A 43 -2.25 -0.66 -15.58
C SER A 43 -2.80 -1.20 -14.27
N LEU A 44 -2.31 -0.64 -13.18
CA LEU A 44 -2.84 -0.82 -11.83
C LEU A 44 -3.57 0.46 -11.40
N THR A 45 -4.90 0.39 -11.36
CA THR A 45 -5.75 1.50 -10.92
C THR A 45 -6.22 1.24 -9.49
N LEU A 46 -5.88 2.16 -8.58
CA LEU A 46 -6.35 2.16 -7.20
C LEU A 46 -7.40 3.25 -7.05
N ILE A 47 -8.60 2.89 -6.56
CA ILE A 47 -9.72 3.81 -6.38
C ILE A 47 -9.93 4.04 -4.88
N LYS A 48 -10.29 5.25 -4.46
CA LYS A 48 -10.49 5.62 -3.04
C LYS A 48 -9.28 5.23 -2.17
N VAL A 49 -8.11 5.72 -2.58
CA VAL A 49 -6.82 5.42 -1.92
C VAL A 49 -6.80 5.98 -0.50
N ASP A 50 -6.33 5.18 0.46
CA ASP A 50 -6.10 5.57 1.85
C ASP A 50 -4.64 5.33 2.29
N ARG A 51 -4.32 5.69 3.54
CA ARG A 51 -2.95 5.52 4.09
C ARG A 51 -2.46 4.06 4.08
N THR A 52 -3.36 3.08 4.08
CA THR A 52 -3.00 1.65 4.04
C THR A 52 -2.56 1.20 2.65
N ASN A 53 -2.85 1.99 1.62
CA ASN A 53 -2.34 1.77 0.26
C ASN A 53 -0.92 2.32 0.05
N MET A 54 -0.43 3.19 0.93
CA MET A 54 0.92 3.74 0.85
C MET A 54 1.96 2.63 0.90
N GLY A 55 3.05 2.79 0.15
CA GLY A 55 4.14 1.84 0.13
C GLY A 55 4.79 1.71 -1.24
N ALA A 56 5.74 0.79 -1.34
CA ALA A 56 6.40 0.46 -2.59
C ALA A 56 5.68 -0.68 -3.31
N TYR A 57 5.46 -0.50 -4.60
CA TYR A 57 4.89 -1.46 -5.53
C TYR A 57 5.97 -1.88 -6.52
N LEU A 58 5.96 -3.16 -6.88
CA LEU A 58 6.83 -3.72 -7.89
C LEU A 58 6.00 -4.05 -9.12
N CYS A 59 6.36 -3.46 -10.26
CA CYS A 59 5.97 -3.98 -11.56
C CYS A 59 7.03 -4.98 -12.01
N ILE A 60 6.60 -6.19 -12.38
CA ILE A 60 7.46 -7.27 -12.85
C ILE A 60 7.03 -7.64 -14.27
N ALA A 61 7.97 -7.61 -15.19
CA ALA A 61 7.78 -8.07 -16.56
C ALA A 61 8.52 -9.39 -16.75
N SER A 62 7.79 -10.42 -17.16
CA SER A 62 8.36 -11.74 -17.48
C SER A 62 7.75 -12.27 -18.76
N ASN A 63 8.58 -12.87 -19.62
CA ASN A 63 8.15 -13.65 -20.78
C ASN A 63 8.67 -15.09 -20.70
N ASP A 64 8.89 -15.58 -19.47
CA ASP A 64 9.44 -16.91 -19.17
C ASP A 64 10.86 -17.17 -19.73
N VAL A 65 11.54 -16.11 -20.23
CA VAL A 65 12.95 -16.12 -20.59
C VAL A 65 13.73 -15.31 -19.54
N PRO A 66 14.65 -15.93 -18.77
CA PRO A 66 15.44 -15.22 -17.78
C PRO A 66 16.39 -14.17 -18.40
N PRO A 67 16.68 -13.05 -17.72
CA PRO A 67 16.12 -12.65 -16.43
C PRO A 67 14.80 -11.88 -16.57
N ALA A 68 13.86 -12.12 -15.65
CA ALA A 68 12.72 -11.22 -15.49
C ALA A 68 13.19 -9.86 -14.96
N VAL A 69 12.57 -8.79 -15.43
CA VAL A 69 12.92 -7.42 -15.01
C VAL A 69 11.82 -6.85 -14.13
N SER A 70 12.21 -6.00 -13.18
CA SER A 70 11.25 -5.34 -12.30
C SER A 70 11.58 -3.87 -12.08
N LYS A 71 10.54 -3.08 -11.78
CA LYS A 71 10.66 -1.67 -11.43
C LYS A 71 9.90 -1.39 -10.14
N ARG A 72 10.57 -0.74 -9.20
CA ARG A 72 10.01 -0.26 -7.94
C ARG A 72 9.36 1.11 -8.12
N ILE A 73 8.14 1.25 -7.64
CA ILE A 73 7.32 2.47 -7.73
C ILE A 73 6.76 2.77 -6.33
N THR A 74 7.12 3.93 -5.77
CA THR A 74 6.63 4.34 -4.45
C THR A 74 5.35 5.16 -4.59
N LEU A 75 4.28 4.71 -3.92
CA LEU A 75 3.03 5.44 -3.80
C LEU A 75 3.01 6.19 -2.47
N ASN A 76 3.08 7.52 -2.53
CA ASN A 76 2.91 8.39 -1.37
C ASN A 76 1.46 8.91 -1.33
N VAL A 77 0.80 8.72 -0.19
CA VAL A 77 -0.57 9.19 0.05
C VAL A 77 -0.50 10.26 1.14
N ASN A 78 -0.70 11.52 0.75
CA ASN A 78 -0.66 12.64 1.68
C ASN A 78 -2.06 12.86 2.27
N PHE A 79 -2.11 13.06 3.59
CA PHE A 79 -3.34 13.33 4.35
C PHE A 79 -3.02 14.26 5.52
N ALA A 80 -4.04 14.97 6.01
CA ALA A 80 -3.88 15.82 7.19
C ALA A 80 -3.57 14.97 8.44
N PRO A 81 -2.68 15.43 9.34
CA PRO A 81 -2.39 14.72 10.59
C PRO A 81 -3.66 14.58 11.44
N VAL A 82 -3.78 13.47 12.17
CA VAL A 82 -4.96 13.20 13.01
C VAL A 82 -4.49 12.90 14.43
N ILE A 83 -4.75 13.82 15.35
CA ILE A 83 -4.34 13.66 16.74
C ILE A 83 -5.36 12.81 17.48
N LYS A 84 -4.89 11.73 18.10
CA LYS A 84 -5.64 10.89 19.03
C LYS A 84 -5.10 11.11 20.44
N VAL A 85 -6.00 11.51 21.34
CA VAL A 85 -5.69 11.71 22.76
C VAL A 85 -6.30 10.55 23.53
N PRO A 86 -5.49 9.63 24.11
CA PRO A 86 -6.01 8.46 24.83
C PRO A 86 -6.84 8.84 26.06
N ASN A 87 -6.39 9.85 26.81
CA ASN A 87 -7.07 10.37 28.00
C ASN A 87 -7.23 11.88 27.84
N GLN A 88 -8.47 12.36 27.80
CA GLN A 88 -8.76 13.78 27.62
C GLN A 88 -8.81 14.55 28.95
N LEU A 89 -8.84 13.84 30.09
CA LEU A 89 -8.94 14.42 31.41
C LEU A 89 -7.96 13.72 32.36
N PHE A 90 -7.24 14.51 33.14
CA PHE A 90 -6.30 14.02 34.15
C PHE A 90 -6.61 14.73 35.47
N GLY A 91 -6.75 13.94 36.54
CA GLY A 91 -6.76 14.44 37.92
C GLY A 91 -5.51 13.94 38.62
N SER A 92 -4.81 14.82 39.32
CA SER A 92 -3.61 14.47 40.11
C SER A 92 -3.53 15.30 41.39
N PRO A 93 -3.11 14.72 42.53
CA PRO A 93 -2.85 15.45 43.76
C PRO A 93 -1.76 16.52 43.62
N VAL A 94 -1.77 17.50 44.53
CA VAL A 94 -0.74 18.54 44.60
C VAL A 94 0.62 17.91 44.88
N GLY A 95 1.63 18.24 44.06
CA GLY A 95 3.00 17.73 44.19
C GLY A 95 3.31 16.49 43.34
N ASN A 96 2.33 15.94 42.63
CA ASN A 96 2.55 14.81 41.71
C ASN A 96 2.76 15.27 40.27
N ASP A 97 3.63 14.57 39.55
CA ASP A 97 3.84 14.77 38.12
C ASP A 97 2.81 13.98 37.29
N VAL A 98 2.40 14.57 36.16
CA VAL A 98 1.48 13.95 35.20
C VAL A 98 2.11 13.97 33.81
N THR A 99 2.14 12.82 33.14
CA THR A 99 2.55 12.73 31.73
C THR A 99 1.33 12.63 30.84
N MET A 100 1.11 13.66 30.02
CA MET A 100 0.08 13.68 29.00
C MET A 100 0.66 13.18 27.67
N THR A 101 -0.06 12.29 26.99
CA THR A 101 0.39 11.70 25.73
C THR A 101 -0.63 11.95 24.62
N CYS A 102 -0.12 12.12 23.41
CA CYS A 102 -0.91 12.23 22.18
C CYS A 102 -0.28 11.34 21.12
N VAL A 103 -1.10 10.72 20.27
CA VAL A 103 -0.67 9.92 19.14
C VAL A 103 -1.09 10.64 17.86
N VAL A 104 -0.14 10.86 16.94
CA VAL A 104 -0.36 11.55 15.65
C VAL A 104 -0.49 10.54 14.51
#